data_AF-A0A182N3A6-F1
#
_entry.id   AF-A0A182N3A6-F1
#
_cell.length_a   1.000
_cell.length_b   1.000
_cell.length_c   1.000
_cell.angle_alpha   90.00
_cell.angle_beta   90.00
_cell.angle_gamma   90.00
#
_symmetry.space_group_name_H-M   'P 1'
#
loop_
_entity.id
_entity.type
_entity.pdbx_description
1 polymer ?
#
loop_
_entity_poly.entity_id
_entity_poly.type
_entity_poly.pdbx_seq_one_letter_code
_entity_poly.pdbx_strand_id
1 'polypeptide(L)'
;MAQPTPSVPIENTASSKMHTVMTRGNAILAYSLSVLSVLTFCCFASTFFYDYRTDAKINTVKVLVKNVPDFSASREKNDLGFITFDLGTDLNPLFNWNVKQLFLYLTAEYTTEQNALNQVVLWDKIILRGENANLDFKNMNTKYYFWDDGNGLKGHKNVTLTLSWNIIPNAGLLPSVFSHGQHSFKFPEAYIESPSFTGTGSAVRTIATTTSRWHDHVKDGVSAAGTDVAPSQELQLTYLTEEDKQGIAVLGLNRPKARNSFSKSLVNNLLDAIEVLAHDKNVRVVILRSLVPGIFCAGADLKERATFTPQEVSRFVSKLRQMMVNIEQMPTPVVAAIDGAALGGGLEMALACDMRVVATNAKLGLVETKLGIIPGAGGTQRLPRILNPAIAKELIFTARQFSGEEAKGLGIVNHAVQPNDTGDAAYQRALQLAMEIVPNGPVGVRMAKKAIDKGLQVDIGTGYAIEEACYAQVIPTKDRLEGLRAFAEKRKPNFIGE
;
A
#
# COMPACT_ATOMS: atom_id res chain seq x y z
N MET A 1 -0.09 -27.74 110.44
CA MET A 1 1.24 -28.08 109.88
C MET A 1 0.97 -28.81 108.58
N ALA A 2 1.44 -28.45 107.39
CA ALA A 2 2.45 -27.51 106.94
C ALA A 2 2.07 -27.02 105.51
N GLN A 3 2.58 -25.86 105.10
CA GLN A 3 2.48 -25.34 103.73
C GLN A 3 3.27 -26.23 102.74
N PRO A 4 2.80 -26.44 101.50
CA PRO A 4 3.65 -26.90 100.41
C PRO A 4 4.24 -25.72 99.62
N THR A 5 5.53 -25.86 99.30
CA THR A 5 6.37 -25.00 98.46
C THR A 5 5.82 -24.80 97.03
N PRO A 6 6.04 -23.63 96.39
CA PRO A 6 5.54 -23.36 95.05
C PRO A 6 6.39 -24.03 93.96
N SER A 7 5.71 -24.70 93.02
CA SER A 7 6.23 -25.29 91.80
C SER A 7 6.44 -24.22 90.71
N VAL A 8 7.64 -24.20 90.10
CA VAL A 8 7.97 -23.40 88.91
C VAL A 8 7.21 -23.95 87.69
N PRO A 9 6.49 -23.13 86.89
CA PRO A 9 5.89 -23.58 85.65
C PRO A 9 6.92 -23.57 84.51
N ILE A 10 7.06 -24.71 83.84
CA ILE A 10 7.81 -24.87 82.59
C ILE A 10 6.97 -24.25 81.48
N GLU A 11 7.46 -23.13 80.93
CA GLU A 11 6.86 -22.41 79.83
C GLU A 11 7.10 -23.18 78.51
N ASN A 12 6.07 -23.92 78.07
CA ASN A 12 6.11 -24.71 76.85
C ASN A 12 5.77 -23.79 75.66
N THR A 13 6.76 -23.04 75.15
CA THR A 13 6.59 -22.18 73.98
C THR A 13 6.58 -23.00 72.69
N ALA A 14 5.51 -23.77 72.46
CA ALA A 14 5.14 -24.20 71.12
C ALA A 14 4.47 -23.01 70.42
N SER A 15 5.29 -22.14 69.83
CA SER A 15 4.83 -21.05 68.96
C SER A 15 4.15 -21.64 67.71
N SER A 16 2.85 -21.89 67.81
CA SER A 16 1.94 -22.10 66.68
C SER A 16 1.96 -20.83 65.83
N LYS A 17 2.83 -20.77 64.81
CA LYS A 17 2.81 -19.74 63.78
C LYS A 17 1.51 -19.90 62.99
N MET A 18 0.46 -19.22 63.41
CA MET A 18 -0.77 -19.08 62.63
C MET A 18 -0.42 -18.39 61.30
N HIS A 19 -0.40 -19.15 60.21
CA HIS A 19 -0.19 -18.62 58.87
C HIS A 19 -1.31 -17.64 58.54
N THR A 20 -0.97 -16.38 58.28
CA THR A 20 -1.94 -15.35 57.90
C THR A 20 -2.60 -15.72 56.57
N VAL A 21 -3.76 -15.14 56.29
CA VAL A 21 -4.45 -15.30 54.99
C VAL A 21 -3.50 -14.98 53.83
N MET A 22 -2.65 -13.98 53.98
CA MET A 22 -1.62 -13.62 53.00
C MET A 22 -0.58 -14.72 52.80
N THR A 23 -0.10 -15.37 53.87
CA THR A 23 0.85 -16.49 53.77
C THR A 23 0.23 -17.69 53.05
N ARG A 24 -1.05 -17.99 53.30
CA ARG A 24 -1.78 -19.06 52.60
C ARG A 24 -1.99 -18.71 51.13
N GLY A 25 -2.33 -17.45 50.82
CA GLY A 25 -2.45 -16.95 49.44
C GLY A 25 -1.13 -17.07 48.67
N ASN A 26 -0.01 -16.66 49.29
CA ASN A 26 1.31 -16.79 48.67
C ASN A 26 1.71 -18.25 48.46
N ALA A 27 1.38 -19.16 49.39
CA ALA A 27 1.66 -20.58 49.24
C ALA A 27 0.86 -21.22 48.09
N ILE A 28 -0.42 -20.86 47.95
CA ILE A 28 -1.26 -21.30 46.81
C ILE A 28 -0.67 -20.78 45.50
N LEU A 29 -0.32 -19.49 45.44
CA LEU A 29 0.28 -18.89 44.24
C LEU A 29 1.61 -19.57 43.87
N ALA A 30 2.50 -19.79 44.84
CA ALA A 30 3.79 -20.45 44.61
C ALA A 30 3.61 -21.91 44.16
N TYR A 31 2.66 -22.64 44.75
CA TYR A 31 2.30 -23.99 44.31
C TYR A 31 1.76 -23.99 42.88
N SER A 32 0.82 -23.09 42.56
CA SER A 32 0.26 -22.96 41.21
C SER A 32 1.34 -22.64 40.16
N LEU A 33 2.26 -21.73 40.47
CA LEU A 33 3.38 -21.40 39.59
C LEU A 33 4.34 -22.59 39.40
N SER A 34 4.61 -23.34 40.48
CA SER A 34 5.46 -24.53 40.42
C SER A 34 4.83 -25.63 39.58
N VAL A 35 3.55 -25.91 39.77
CA VAL A 35 2.80 -26.88 38.96
C VAL A 35 2.77 -26.45 37.49
N LEU A 36 2.52 -25.17 37.20
CA LEU A 36 2.51 -24.65 35.83
C LEU A 36 3.89 -24.77 35.16
N SER A 37 4.96 -24.47 35.90
CA SER A 37 6.34 -24.61 35.43
C SER A 37 6.69 -26.06 35.11
N VAL A 38 6.36 -27.00 36.00
CA VAL A 38 6.58 -28.43 35.77
C VAL A 38 5.79 -28.93 34.58
N LEU A 39 4.51 -28.55 34.47
CA LEU A 39 3.67 -28.91 33.31
C LEU A 39 4.29 -28.38 32.02
N THR A 40 4.70 -27.12 31.98
CA THR A 40 5.32 -26.49 30.79
C THR A 40 6.63 -27.18 30.41
N PHE A 41 7.45 -27.58 31.38
CA PHE A 41 8.65 -28.35 31.13
C PHE A 41 8.35 -29.74 30.56
N CYS A 42 7.36 -30.45 31.10
CA CYS A 42 6.90 -31.71 30.54
C CYS A 42 6.37 -31.54 29.10
N CYS A 43 5.66 -30.44 28.81
CA CYS A 43 5.23 -30.10 27.45
C CYS A 43 6.40 -30.00 26.49
N PHE A 44 7.40 -29.21 26.88
CA PHE A 44 8.61 -29.02 26.10
C PHE A 44 9.34 -30.35 25.87
N ALA A 45 9.61 -31.11 26.94
CA ALA A 45 10.33 -32.38 26.87
C ALA A 45 9.64 -33.41 25.94
N SER A 46 8.31 -33.47 25.94
CA SER A 46 7.55 -34.40 25.11
C SER A 46 7.63 -34.12 23.60
N THR A 47 8.00 -32.89 23.22
CA THR A 47 7.99 -32.44 21.82
C THR A 47 9.37 -32.08 21.29
N PHE A 48 10.38 -32.05 22.17
CA PHE A 48 11.74 -31.63 21.82
C PHE A 48 12.42 -32.55 20.79
N PHE A 49 12.16 -33.86 20.87
CA PHE A 49 12.76 -34.86 19.98
C PHE A 49 11.83 -35.30 18.83
N TYR A 50 10.69 -34.63 18.66
CA TYR A 50 9.75 -34.98 17.60
C TYR A 50 10.30 -34.53 16.24
N ASP A 51 10.34 -35.44 15.27
CA ASP A 51 10.71 -35.06 13.90
C ASP A 51 9.51 -34.47 13.19
N TYR A 52 9.63 -33.20 12.83
CA TYR A 52 8.56 -32.43 12.21
C TYR A 52 8.70 -32.34 10.69
N ARG A 53 9.56 -33.15 10.07
CA ARG A 53 9.71 -33.16 8.61
C ARG A 53 8.60 -33.95 7.95
N THR A 54 8.23 -33.54 6.74
CA THR A 54 7.24 -34.23 5.92
C THR A 54 7.60 -34.09 4.45
N ASP A 55 7.12 -35.01 3.62
CA ASP A 55 7.35 -34.98 2.19
C ASP A 55 6.50 -33.89 1.52
N ALA A 56 7.10 -33.19 0.56
CA ALA A 56 6.41 -32.21 -0.28
C ALA A 56 6.69 -32.53 -1.75
N LYS A 57 5.63 -32.52 -2.55
CA LYS A 57 5.69 -32.64 -4.01
C LYS A 57 5.53 -31.26 -4.60
N ILE A 58 6.60 -30.74 -5.15
CA ILE A 58 6.64 -29.43 -5.83
C ILE A 58 6.87 -29.70 -7.31
N ASN A 59 6.18 -28.98 -8.18
CA ASN A 59 6.45 -29.00 -9.62
C ASN A 59 6.26 -27.62 -10.22
N THR A 60 7.11 -27.22 -11.15
CA THR A 60 6.96 -25.97 -11.90
C THR A 60 6.14 -26.21 -13.17
N VAL A 61 5.02 -25.51 -13.29
CA VAL A 61 4.15 -25.55 -14.49
C VAL A 61 4.63 -24.56 -15.55
N LYS A 62 5.00 -23.35 -15.13
CA LYS A 62 5.43 -22.28 -16.04
C LYS A 62 6.58 -21.52 -15.40
N VAL A 63 7.64 -21.31 -16.17
CA VAL A 63 8.82 -20.56 -15.73
C VAL A 63 9.17 -19.56 -16.81
N LEU A 64 9.26 -18.30 -16.43
CA LEU A 64 9.48 -17.19 -17.33
C LEU A 64 10.45 -16.20 -16.70
N VAL A 65 11.21 -15.51 -17.54
CA VAL A 65 12.10 -14.44 -17.09
C VAL A 65 11.86 -13.21 -17.96
N LYS A 66 11.80 -12.04 -17.32
CA LYS A 66 11.69 -10.75 -17.97
C LYS A 66 12.87 -9.89 -17.58
N ASN A 67 13.44 -9.19 -18.55
CA ASN A 67 14.44 -8.17 -18.29
C ASN A 67 13.72 -6.87 -17.90
N VAL A 68 14.02 -6.34 -16.73
CA VAL A 68 13.43 -5.12 -16.20
C VAL A 68 14.57 -4.13 -15.94
N PRO A 69 14.47 -2.87 -16.39
CA PRO A 69 15.48 -1.89 -16.06
C PRO A 69 15.53 -1.67 -14.55
N ASP A 70 16.74 -1.67 -13.97
CA ASP A 70 16.94 -1.14 -12.63
C ASP A 70 16.69 0.37 -12.67
N PHE A 71 15.96 0.89 -11.68
CA PHE A 71 15.75 2.32 -11.52
C PHE A 71 16.86 2.98 -10.72
N SER A 72 17.89 2.23 -10.28
CA SER A 72 19.12 2.74 -9.68
C SER A 72 20.07 3.37 -10.72
N ALA A 73 21.08 4.11 -10.25
CA ALA A 73 21.96 4.93 -11.10
C ALA A 73 22.84 4.15 -12.09
N SER A 74 22.93 2.81 -12.01
CA SER A 74 23.89 2.01 -12.77
C SER A 74 23.46 1.67 -14.21
N ARG A 75 22.22 1.96 -14.63
CA ARG A 75 21.63 1.46 -15.91
C ARG A 75 21.72 -0.08 -16.05
N GLU A 76 21.95 -0.79 -14.95
CA GLU A 76 21.98 -2.23 -14.97
C GLU A 76 20.57 -2.78 -15.19
N LYS A 77 20.51 -3.93 -15.83
CA LYS A 77 19.27 -4.61 -16.17
C LYS A 77 19.15 -5.78 -15.21
N ASN A 78 17.98 -5.88 -14.57
CA ASN A 78 17.68 -6.90 -13.58
C ASN A 78 16.73 -7.94 -14.16
N ASP A 79 16.84 -9.16 -13.65
CA ASP A 79 15.96 -10.25 -14.03
C ASP A 79 14.79 -10.36 -13.06
N LEU A 80 13.57 -10.32 -13.62
CA LEU A 80 12.35 -10.64 -12.92
C LEU A 80 11.83 -12.00 -13.38
N GLY A 81 11.94 -12.99 -12.49
CA GLY A 81 11.41 -14.32 -12.67
C GLY A 81 9.91 -14.40 -12.35
N PHE A 82 9.16 -15.12 -13.18
CA PHE A 82 7.79 -15.53 -12.90
C PHE A 82 7.71 -17.05 -12.90
N ILE A 83 7.15 -17.60 -11.83
CA ILE A 83 6.98 -19.04 -11.65
C ILE A 83 5.52 -19.33 -11.34
N THR A 84 4.97 -20.31 -12.02
CA THR A 84 3.72 -20.98 -11.67
C THR A 84 4.06 -22.39 -11.23
N PHE A 85 3.57 -22.83 -10.08
CA PHE A 85 3.92 -24.12 -9.48
C PHE A 85 2.71 -24.87 -8.91
N ASP A 86 2.86 -26.18 -8.79
CA ASP A 86 2.00 -27.07 -8.03
C ASP A 86 2.67 -27.41 -6.69
N LEU A 87 1.88 -27.51 -5.62
CA LEU A 87 2.35 -27.85 -4.29
C LEU A 87 1.42 -28.85 -3.62
N GLY A 88 1.93 -30.04 -3.33
CA GLY A 88 1.23 -31.10 -2.60
C GLY A 88 1.98 -31.53 -1.34
N THR A 89 1.36 -31.46 -0.16
CA THR A 89 1.95 -31.96 1.09
C THR A 89 0.87 -32.15 2.16
N ASP A 90 1.00 -33.19 3.00
CA ASP A 90 0.08 -33.43 4.12
C ASP A 90 0.73 -33.07 5.46
N LEU A 91 0.40 -31.90 6.00
CA LEU A 91 0.99 -31.39 7.23
C LEU A 91 0.10 -31.65 8.45
N ASN A 92 -1.03 -32.35 8.30
CA ASN A 92 -1.92 -32.67 9.42
C ASN A 92 -1.20 -33.42 10.56
N PRO A 93 -0.30 -34.39 10.30
CA PRO A 93 0.42 -35.10 11.36
C PRO A 93 1.32 -34.20 12.22
N LEU A 94 1.68 -33.01 11.73
CA LEU A 94 2.55 -32.08 12.47
C LEU A 94 1.82 -31.35 13.60
N PHE A 95 0.48 -31.27 13.54
CA PHE A 95 -0.34 -30.60 14.55
C PHE A 95 -0.56 -31.45 15.83
N ASN A 96 0.53 -31.88 16.47
CA ASN A 96 0.47 -32.44 17.82
C ASN A 96 -0.03 -31.39 18.83
N TRP A 97 -0.33 -31.77 20.07
CA TRP A 97 -0.92 -30.91 21.10
C TRP A 97 -0.11 -29.64 21.46
N ASN A 98 1.19 -29.57 21.14
CA ASN A 98 2.01 -28.40 21.38
C ASN A 98 2.03 -27.43 20.18
N VAL A 99 1.76 -27.87 18.95
CA VAL A 99 1.85 -27.01 17.75
C VAL A 99 0.60 -26.12 17.56
N LYS A 100 0.71 -24.81 17.82
CA LYS A 100 -0.40 -23.86 17.67
C LYS A 100 -0.67 -23.49 16.22
N GLN A 101 0.40 -23.23 15.47
CA GLN A 101 0.34 -22.80 14.08
C GLN A 101 1.64 -23.17 13.37
N LEU A 102 1.55 -23.32 12.05
CA LEU A 102 2.67 -23.47 11.15
C LEU A 102 2.76 -22.23 10.26
N PHE A 103 3.96 -21.67 10.12
CA PHE A 103 4.23 -20.63 9.14
C PHE A 103 5.04 -21.24 8.00
N LEU A 104 4.37 -21.52 6.89
CA LEU A 104 4.96 -22.15 5.71
C LEU A 104 5.48 -21.08 4.76
N TYR A 105 6.58 -21.39 4.09
CA TYR A 105 7.13 -20.57 3.03
C TYR A 105 7.89 -21.42 2.01
N LEU A 106 7.76 -21.06 0.74
CA LEU A 106 8.43 -21.67 -0.39
C LEU A 106 9.62 -20.77 -0.77
N THR A 107 10.83 -21.31 -0.70
CA THR A 107 12.05 -20.61 -1.11
C THR A 107 12.55 -21.11 -2.46
N ALA A 108 13.14 -20.22 -3.24
CA ALA A 108 13.97 -20.54 -4.38
C ALA A 108 15.43 -20.26 -4.06
N GLU A 109 16.28 -21.25 -4.27
CA GLU A 109 17.72 -21.21 -4.03
C GLU A 109 18.49 -21.41 -5.32
N TYR A 110 19.49 -20.57 -5.57
CA TYR A 110 20.32 -20.60 -6.77
C TYR A 110 21.66 -19.90 -6.55
N THR A 111 22.59 -20.08 -7.47
CA THR A 111 23.97 -19.60 -7.35
C THR A 111 24.32 -18.73 -8.54
N THR A 112 24.90 -17.55 -8.31
CA THR A 112 25.37 -16.66 -9.37
C THR A 112 26.90 -16.51 -9.29
N GLU A 113 27.52 -15.90 -10.30
CA GLU A 113 28.97 -15.66 -10.27
C GLU A 113 29.38 -14.75 -9.10
N GLN A 114 28.52 -13.79 -8.72
CA GLN A 114 28.79 -12.90 -7.59
C GLN A 114 28.44 -13.51 -6.23
N ASN A 115 27.45 -14.41 -6.15
CA ASN A 115 26.93 -14.94 -4.89
C ASN A 115 26.84 -16.47 -4.89
N ALA A 116 27.54 -17.07 -3.91
CA ALA A 116 27.55 -18.53 -3.72
C ALA A 116 26.19 -19.10 -3.27
N LEU A 117 25.28 -18.27 -2.74
CA LEU A 117 23.93 -18.65 -2.37
C LEU A 117 23.01 -17.42 -2.44
N ASN A 118 22.03 -17.48 -3.33
CA ASN A 118 20.89 -16.56 -3.36
C ASN A 118 19.65 -17.33 -2.92
N GLN A 119 18.89 -16.79 -1.97
CA GLN A 119 17.66 -17.40 -1.46
C GLN A 119 16.53 -16.37 -1.47
N VAL A 120 15.42 -16.69 -2.15
CA VAL A 120 14.27 -15.79 -2.29
C VAL A 120 13.00 -16.50 -1.87
N VAL A 121 12.21 -15.89 -0.99
CA VAL A 121 10.88 -16.40 -0.62
C VAL A 121 9.88 -16.04 -1.72
N LEU A 122 9.22 -17.04 -2.29
CA LEU A 122 8.28 -16.86 -3.40
C LEU A 122 6.81 -16.88 -2.97
N TRP A 123 6.50 -17.58 -1.89
CA TRP A 123 5.15 -17.78 -1.40
C TRP A 123 5.17 -18.16 0.08
N ASP A 124 4.13 -17.79 0.83
CA ASP A 124 3.96 -18.13 2.24
C ASP A 124 2.48 -18.40 2.57
N LYS A 125 2.26 -19.15 3.66
CA LYS A 125 0.94 -19.40 4.23
C LYS A 125 1.04 -19.71 5.71
N ILE A 126 0.16 -19.13 6.51
CA ILE A 126 -0.05 -19.55 7.90
C ILE A 126 -1.17 -20.59 7.93
N ILE A 127 -0.96 -21.67 8.66
CA ILE A 127 -1.98 -22.68 8.96
C ILE A 127 -2.15 -22.74 10.47
N LEU A 128 -3.39 -22.56 10.94
CA LEU A 128 -3.73 -22.64 12.35
C LEU A 128 -4.15 -24.06 12.73
N ARG A 129 -3.96 -24.43 14.00
CA ARG A 129 -4.49 -25.71 14.51
C ARG A 129 -6.00 -25.79 14.28
N GLY A 130 -6.44 -26.91 13.70
CA GLY A 130 -7.85 -27.18 13.40
C GLY A 130 -8.26 -26.80 11.98
N GLU A 131 -7.41 -26.11 11.24
CA GLU A 131 -7.57 -25.95 9.79
C GLU A 131 -7.10 -27.19 9.05
N ASN A 132 -7.58 -27.38 7.82
CA ASN A 132 -7.09 -28.44 6.95
C ASN A 132 -5.63 -28.14 6.54
N ALA A 133 -4.70 -28.99 6.99
CA ALA A 133 -3.28 -28.87 6.70
C ALA A 133 -2.81 -29.81 5.58
N ASN A 134 -3.74 -30.47 4.88
CA ASN A 134 -3.44 -31.18 3.63
C ASN A 134 -3.54 -30.20 2.46
N LEU A 135 -2.39 -29.89 1.87
CA LEU A 135 -2.25 -28.97 0.77
C LEU A 135 -2.21 -29.74 -0.55
N ASP A 136 -3.09 -29.39 -1.48
CA ASP A 136 -3.03 -29.81 -2.88
C ASP A 136 -3.36 -28.61 -3.79
N PHE A 137 -2.36 -27.76 -4.00
CA PHE A 137 -2.48 -26.59 -4.83
C PHE A 137 -1.97 -26.86 -6.25
N LYS A 138 -2.72 -26.38 -7.25
CA LYS A 138 -2.39 -26.49 -8.66
C LYS A 138 -2.33 -25.12 -9.32
N ASN A 139 -1.38 -24.93 -10.23
CA ASN A 139 -1.21 -23.72 -11.03
C ASN A 139 -1.12 -22.43 -10.18
N MET A 140 -0.46 -22.48 -9.04
CA MET A 140 -0.29 -21.34 -8.15
C MET A 140 0.76 -20.38 -8.72
N ASN A 141 0.47 -19.08 -8.67
CA ASN A 141 1.47 -18.06 -8.92
C ASN A 141 2.22 -17.71 -7.63
N THR A 142 3.45 -17.24 -7.76
CA THR A 142 4.19 -16.67 -6.62
C THR A 142 3.44 -15.47 -6.03
N LYS A 143 3.55 -15.29 -4.71
CA LYS A 143 3.01 -14.13 -4.00
C LYS A 143 4.01 -12.97 -3.98
N TYR A 144 5.30 -13.31 -3.96
CA TYR A 144 6.41 -12.36 -3.96
C TYR A 144 7.15 -12.42 -5.31
N TYR A 145 7.85 -11.32 -5.61
CA TYR A 145 8.65 -11.21 -6.82
C TYR A 145 9.93 -12.04 -6.70
N PHE A 146 10.25 -12.80 -7.75
CA PHE A 146 11.56 -13.41 -7.88
C PHE A 146 12.48 -12.42 -8.59
N TRP A 147 13.13 -11.57 -7.81
CA TRP A 147 14.02 -10.54 -8.31
C TRP A 147 15.48 -10.94 -8.11
N ASP A 148 16.29 -10.77 -9.15
CA ASP A 148 17.75 -10.93 -9.09
C ASP A 148 18.40 -9.62 -9.54
N ASP A 149 19.27 -9.08 -8.69
CA ASP A 149 20.06 -7.88 -9.00
C ASP A 149 21.19 -8.29 -9.95
N GLY A 150 20.86 -8.28 -11.25
CA GLY A 150 21.72 -8.75 -12.34
C GLY A 150 20.96 -9.54 -13.41
N ASN A 151 21.69 -10.25 -14.26
CA ASN A 151 21.12 -11.14 -15.29
C ASN A 151 21.31 -12.62 -14.91
N GLY A 152 21.25 -12.94 -13.62
CA GLY A 152 21.57 -14.26 -13.08
C GLY A 152 20.46 -15.30 -13.22
N LEU A 153 19.24 -14.90 -13.60
CA LEU A 153 18.14 -15.84 -13.80
C LEU A 153 18.04 -16.33 -15.24
N LYS A 154 18.32 -15.49 -16.25
CA LYS A 154 18.25 -15.88 -17.66
C LYS A 154 19.15 -17.09 -17.95
N GLY A 155 18.56 -18.16 -18.47
CA GLY A 155 19.27 -19.40 -18.79
C GLY A 155 19.82 -20.15 -17.56
N HIS A 156 19.43 -19.76 -16.34
CA HIS A 156 19.93 -20.39 -15.13
C HIS A 156 19.47 -21.85 -15.06
N LYS A 157 20.44 -22.77 -14.87
CA LYS A 157 20.23 -24.22 -15.08
C LYS A 157 19.80 -24.99 -13.82
N ASN A 158 19.89 -24.38 -12.65
CA ASN A 158 19.65 -25.10 -11.39
C ASN A 158 19.08 -24.18 -10.31
N VAL A 159 17.79 -23.87 -10.39
CA VAL A 159 17.08 -23.19 -9.30
C VAL A 159 16.29 -24.23 -8.53
N THR A 160 16.53 -24.33 -7.22
CA THR A 160 15.92 -25.34 -6.35
C THR A 160 14.82 -24.71 -5.50
N LEU A 161 13.62 -25.27 -5.58
CA LEU A 161 12.49 -24.93 -4.72
C LEU A 161 12.46 -25.83 -3.49
N THR A 162 12.38 -25.22 -2.32
CA THR A 162 12.25 -25.91 -1.04
C THR A 162 11.05 -25.38 -0.26
N LEU A 163 10.16 -26.26 0.19
CA LEU A 163 9.12 -25.88 1.14
C LEU A 163 9.68 -25.98 2.56
N SER A 164 9.52 -24.92 3.34
CA SER A 164 9.92 -24.88 4.74
C SER A 164 8.80 -24.33 5.61
N TRP A 165 8.87 -24.59 6.92
CA TRP A 165 7.96 -24.04 7.89
C TRP A 165 8.61 -23.77 9.24
N ASN A 166 8.17 -22.69 9.88
CA ASN A 166 8.40 -22.46 11.31
C ASN A 166 7.23 -23.01 12.12
N ILE A 167 7.56 -23.72 13.19
CA ILE A 167 6.58 -24.23 14.13
C ILE A 167 6.45 -23.23 15.26
N ILE A 168 5.22 -22.80 15.52
CA ILE A 168 4.91 -21.96 16.68
C ILE A 168 4.23 -22.86 17.72
N PRO A 169 4.94 -23.25 18.79
CA PRO A 169 4.37 -24.09 19.82
C PRO A 169 3.55 -23.26 20.82
N ASN A 170 2.80 -23.93 21.68
CA ASN A 170 2.20 -23.36 22.88
C ASN A 170 3.29 -23.04 23.92
N ALA A 171 4.33 -23.87 24.01
CA ALA A 171 5.52 -23.64 24.81
C ALA A 171 6.77 -24.31 24.19
N GLY A 172 7.92 -23.63 24.22
CA GLY A 172 9.19 -24.19 23.76
C GLY A 172 9.88 -23.36 22.67
N LEU A 173 10.69 -24.04 21.86
CA LEU A 173 11.48 -23.44 20.78
C LEU A 173 10.63 -23.22 19.51
N LEU A 174 11.10 -22.34 18.64
CA LEU A 174 10.52 -22.05 17.33
C LEU A 174 11.36 -22.75 16.23
N PRO A 175 11.30 -24.08 16.08
CA PRO A 175 12.15 -24.76 15.11
C PRO A 175 11.75 -24.36 13.68
N SER A 176 12.77 -24.21 12.84
CA SER A 176 12.65 -24.09 11.40
C SER A 176 12.90 -25.46 10.79
N VAL A 177 11.98 -25.93 9.97
CA VAL A 177 11.99 -27.28 9.39
C VAL A 177 11.76 -27.16 7.89
N PHE A 178 12.38 -28.04 7.11
CA PHE A 178 12.19 -28.12 5.66
C PHE A 178 11.65 -29.49 5.27
N SER A 179 10.95 -29.55 4.13
CA SER A 179 10.44 -30.79 3.58
C SER A 179 11.57 -31.70 3.07
N HIS A 180 11.35 -33.02 3.06
CA HIS A 180 12.31 -33.94 2.43
C HIS A 180 12.36 -33.78 0.90
N GLY A 181 11.31 -33.22 0.28
CA GLY A 181 11.23 -32.98 -1.15
C GLY A 181 11.76 -31.60 -1.54
N GLN A 182 12.58 -31.57 -2.60
CA GLN A 182 13.00 -30.37 -3.31
C GLN A 182 12.69 -30.53 -4.80
N HIS A 183 12.47 -29.43 -5.50
CA HIS A 183 12.23 -29.44 -6.94
C HIS A 183 13.15 -28.46 -7.65
N SER A 184 14.01 -28.95 -8.54
CA SER A 184 14.87 -28.11 -9.36
C SER A 184 14.28 -27.86 -10.73
N PHE A 185 14.41 -26.63 -11.21
CA PHE A 185 13.99 -26.22 -12.55
C PHE A 185 15.01 -25.29 -13.21
N LYS A 186 14.76 -24.97 -14.48
CA LYS A 186 15.61 -24.11 -15.30
C LYS A 186 14.82 -22.91 -15.78
N PHE A 187 15.47 -21.75 -15.81
CA PHE A 187 14.92 -20.58 -16.48
C PHE A 187 15.19 -20.65 -18.00
N PRO A 188 14.30 -20.08 -18.84
CA PRO A 188 14.52 -20.02 -20.29
C PRO A 188 15.76 -19.21 -20.67
N GLU A 189 16.38 -19.56 -21.79
CA GLU A 189 17.53 -18.83 -22.35
C GLU A 189 17.16 -17.49 -23.00
N ALA A 190 15.86 -17.26 -23.24
CA ALA A 190 15.33 -16.03 -23.80
C ALA A 190 14.42 -15.32 -22.79
N TYR A 191 14.48 -13.99 -22.78
CA TYR A 191 13.48 -13.20 -22.07
C TYR A 191 12.14 -13.32 -22.77
N ILE A 192 11.06 -13.19 -22.01
CA ILE A 192 9.76 -12.90 -22.63
C ILE A 192 9.89 -11.57 -23.34
N GLU A 193 9.77 -11.61 -24.66
CA GLU A 193 9.48 -10.43 -25.45
C GLU A 193 8.10 -9.91 -25.02
N SER A 194 8.08 -8.72 -24.43
CA SER A 194 6.83 -7.94 -24.44
C SER A 194 6.50 -7.76 -25.91
N PRO A 195 5.25 -8.00 -26.38
CA PRO A 195 4.95 -8.00 -27.81
C PRO A 195 5.46 -6.69 -28.42
N SER A 196 6.59 -6.79 -29.12
CA SER A 196 7.14 -5.73 -29.93
C SER A 196 6.25 -5.68 -31.15
N PHE A 197 5.61 -4.54 -31.34
CA PHE A 197 4.73 -4.27 -32.46
C PHE A 197 5.55 -4.15 -33.75
N THR A 198 6.14 -5.24 -34.22
CA THR A 198 6.95 -5.30 -35.44
C THR A 198 6.80 -6.67 -36.07
N GLY A 199 5.87 -6.78 -37.03
CA GLY A 199 5.58 -8.02 -37.76
C GLY A 199 4.63 -7.73 -38.92
N THR A 200 5.22 -7.32 -40.04
CA THR A 200 4.62 -7.19 -41.36
C THR A 200 3.92 -8.49 -41.80
N GLY A 201 2.62 -8.41 -42.11
CA GLY A 201 1.84 -9.57 -42.56
C GLY A 201 0.35 -9.25 -42.75
N SER A 202 0.06 -8.55 -43.85
CA SER A 202 -1.24 -8.30 -44.50
C SER A 202 -2.51 -8.91 -43.86
N ALA A 203 -3.24 -8.08 -43.11
CA ALA A 203 -4.70 -7.97 -43.17
C ALA A 203 -5.10 -6.57 -42.68
N VAL A 204 -4.87 -5.57 -43.54
CA VAL A 204 -5.25 -4.17 -43.28
C VAL A 204 -6.77 -4.05 -43.35
N ARG A 205 -7.44 -4.16 -42.19
CA ARG A 205 -8.68 -3.44 -41.93
C ARG A 205 -8.32 -2.21 -41.13
N THR A 206 -8.26 -1.09 -41.84
CA THR A 206 -8.05 0.27 -41.31
C THR A 206 -9.06 0.57 -40.22
N ILE A 207 -8.65 0.46 -38.97
CA ILE A 207 -9.28 1.18 -37.86
C ILE A 207 -8.37 2.38 -37.63
N ALA A 208 -8.85 3.55 -38.04
CA ALA A 208 -8.15 4.81 -37.88
C ALA A 208 -7.90 5.07 -36.38
N THR A 209 -6.63 5.01 -35.98
CA THR A 209 -6.15 5.46 -34.67
C THR A 209 -6.42 6.96 -34.55
N THR A 210 -7.39 7.33 -33.72
CA THR A 210 -7.71 8.72 -33.40
C THR A 210 -6.79 9.20 -32.28
N THR A 211 -5.49 9.31 -32.55
CA THR A 211 -4.50 9.88 -31.62
C THR A 211 -4.14 11.34 -31.93
N SER A 212 -4.81 11.98 -32.90
CA SER A 212 -4.52 13.37 -33.30
C SER A 212 -5.32 14.46 -32.57
N ARG A 213 -6.10 14.16 -31.52
CA ARG A 213 -7.08 15.13 -30.99
C ARG A 213 -6.58 16.08 -29.90
N TRP A 214 -5.34 15.93 -29.43
CA TRP A 214 -4.83 16.73 -28.29
C TRP A 214 -3.59 17.59 -28.60
N HIS A 215 -2.91 17.39 -29.74
CA HIS A 215 -1.68 18.13 -30.08
C HIS A 215 -1.90 19.40 -30.93
N ASP A 216 -3.10 19.62 -31.52
CA ASP A 216 -3.31 20.70 -32.50
C ASP A 216 -4.13 21.91 -32.00
N HIS A 217 -4.32 22.10 -30.69
CA HIS A 217 -5.12 23.23 -30.16
C HIS A 217 -4.44 24.13 -29.12
N VAL A 218 -3.10 24.18 -29.07
CA VAL A 218 -2.39 25.10 -28.15
C VAL A 218 -1.47 26.09 -28.89
N LYS A 219 -1.76 26.36 -30.16
CA LYS A 219 -1.19 27.51 -30.86
C LYS A 219 -2.34 28.23 -31.56
N ASP A 220 -2.87 29.25 -30.89
CA ASP A 220 -3.06 30.57 -31.50
C ASP A 220 -3.64 31.54 -30.49
N GLY A 221 -3.17 32.78 -30.59
CA GLY A 221 -3.38 33.85 -29.63
C GLY A 221 -4.81 34.37 -29.54
N VAL A 222 -4.99 35.16 -28.48
CA VAL A 222 -6.18 35.91 -28.11
C VAL A 222 -6.77 36.69 -29.29
N SER A 223 -8.07 36.47 -29.57
CA SER A 223 -8.95 37.53 -30.09
C SER A 223 -10.40 37.31 -29.63
N ALA A 224 -11.13 38.41 -29.52
CA ALA A 224 -12.39 38.55 -28.81
C ALA A 224 -13.64 38.17 -29.63
N ALA A 225 -14.72 37.92 -28.88
CA ALA A 225 -16.15 37.95 -29.22
C ALA A 225 -16.84 36.66 -29.71
N GLY A 226 -17.95 36.35 -29.02
CA GLY A 226 -19.19 35.84 -29.62
C GLY A 226 -19.35 34.33 -29.80
N THR A 227 -20.00 33.69 -28.81
CA THR A 227 -20.89 32.51 -28.91
C THR A 227 -20.51 31.34 -29.82
N ASP A 228 -20.15 30.21 -29.22
CA ASP A 228 -20.83 28.91 -29.43
C ASP A 228 -20.33 27.85 -28.41
N VAL A 229 -21.26 27.17 -27.75
CA VAL A 229 -20.99 26.22 -26.65
C VAL A 229 -20.52 24.88 -27.22
N ALA A 230 -19.20 24.62 -27.11
CA ALA A 230 -18.57 23.33 -27.41
C ALA A 230 -19.04 22.22 -26.42
N PRO A 231 -19.02 20.93 -26.82
CA PRO A 231 -19.58 19.83 -26.02
C PRO A 231 -18.86 19.70 -24.67
N SER A 232 -19.66 19.66 -23.59
CA SER A 232 -19.22 19.65 -22.19
C SER A 232 -18.42 18.38 -21.86
N GLN A 233 -17.10 18.47 -21.84
CA GLN A 233 -16.23 17.39 -21.43
C GLN A 233 -16.39 17.13 -19.92
N GLU A 234 -16.69 15.88 -19.53
CA GLU A 234 -16.92 15.46 -18.14
C GLU A 234 -15.71 15.68 -17.20
N LEU A 235 -14.53 15.84 -17.81
CA LEU A 235 -13.24 16.06 -17.18
C LEU A 235 -12.50 17.13 -17.99
N GLN A 236 -11.94 18.12 -17.31
CA GLN A 236 -11.15 19.18 -17.92
C GLN A 236 -9.73 19.14 -17.35
N LEU A 237 -8.74 19.08 -18.22
CA LEU A 237 -7.33 19.19 -17.84
C LEU A 237 -6.80 20.53 -18.33
N THR A 238 -6.31 21.37 -17.41
CA THR A 238 -5.81 22.71 -17.71
C THR A 238 -4.40 22.87 -17.18
N TYR A 239 -3.46 23.29 -18.03
CA TYR A 239 -2.12 23.71 -17.62
C TYR A 239 -2.14 25.22 -17.37
N LEU A 240 -1.73 25.66 -16.19
CA LEU A 240 -1.67 27.08 -15.88
C LEU A 240 -0.43 27.70 -16.53
N THR A 241 -0.61 28.84 -17.20
CA THR A 241 0.41 29.50 -18.04
C THR A 241 0.94 30.80 -17.44
N GLU A 242 0.34 31.28 -16.36
CA GLU A 242 0.79 32.45 -15.61
C GLU A 242 2.18 32.16 -15.00
N GLU A 243 3.08 33.15 -15.01
CA GLU A 243 4.52 32.97 -14.69
C GLU A 243 4.75 32.32 -13.32
N ASP A 244 3.95 32.71 -12.31
CA ASP A 244 4.02 32.19 -10.94
C ASP A 244 3.30 30.84 -10.74
N LYS A 245 2.57 30.37 -11.75
CA LYS A 245 1.78 29.13 -11.74
C LYS A 245 2.23 28.10 -12.78
N GLN A 246 3.30 28.40 -13.52
CA GLN A 246 3.87 27.49 -14.49
C GLN A 246 4.27 26.16 -13.82
N GLY A 247 3.85 25.05 -14.43
CA GLY A 247 4.06 23.70 -13.88
C GLY A 247 2.93 23.20 -12.98
N ILE A 248 1.86 23.98 -12.79
CA ILE A 248 0.63 23.53 -12.13
C ILE A 248 -0.35 23.02 -13.19
N ALA A 249 -0.79 21.76 -13.04
CA ALA A 249 -1.87 21.19 -13.83
C ALA A 249 -3.13 21.06 -12.95
N VAL A 250 -4.28 21.46 -13.49
CA VAL A 250 -5.58 21.39 -12.80
C VAL A 250 -6.46 20.35 -13.50
N LEU A 251 -6.88 19.36 -12.73
CA LEU A 251 -7.82 18.31 -13.14
C LEU A 251 -9.20 18.63 -12.55
N GLY A 252 -10.08 19.16 -13.39
CA GLY A 252 -11.42 19.64 -13.04
C GLY A 252 -12.53 18.66 -13.41
N LEU A 253 -13.29 18.18 -12.42
CA LEU A 253 -14.48 17.36 -12.66
C LEU A 253 -15.68 18.24 -13.05
N ASN A 254 -16.35 17.91 -14.16
CA ASN A 254 -17.46 18.69 -14.70
C ASN A 254 -18.64 17.81 -15.16
N ARG A 255 -19.31 17.17 -14.21
CA ARG A 255 -20.58 16.43 -14.42
C ARG A 255 -21.67 16.95 -13.48
N PRO A 256 -22.17 18.18 -13.67
CA PRO A 256 -23.13 18.80 -12.75
C PRO A 256 -24.42 17.99 -12.59
N LYS A 257 -24.98 17.45 -13.68
CA LYS A 257 -26.21 16.64 -13.66
C LYS A 257 -26.10 15.35 -12.82
N ALA A 258 -24.88 14.82 -12.68
CA ALA A 258 -24.60 13.60 -11.95
C ALA A 258 -23.80 13.84 -10.66
N ARG A 259 -23.66 15.10 -10.23
CA ARG A 259 -22.88 15.50 -9.04
C ARG A 259 -21.46 14.90 -9.03
N ASN A 260 -20.80 14.91 -10.18
CA ASN A 260 -19.46 14.32 -10.37
C ASN A 260 -19.37 12.85 -9.90
N SER A 261 -20.45 12.08 -9.99
CA SER A 261 -20.39 10.64 -9.73
C SER A 261 -19.45 9.92 -10.70
N PHE A 262 -18.83 8.84 -10.24
CA PHE A 262 -18.01 7.96 -11.07
C PHE A 262 -18.88 7.08 -11.95
N SER A 263 -19.00 7.47 -13.22
CA SER A 263 -19.42 6.57 -14.30
C SER A 263 -18.24 5.79 -14.85
N LYS A 264 -18.50 4.73 -15.64
CA LYS A 264 -17.44 4.05 -16.42
C LYS A 264 -16.62 5.04 -17.27
N SER A 265 -17.30 5.99 -17.92
CA SER A 265 -16.69 7.04 -18.74
C SER A 265 -15.73 7.91 -17.94
N LEU A 266 -16.20 8.48 -16.81
CA LEU A 266 -15.37 9.37 -16.01
C LEU A 266 -14.14 8.66 -15.44
N VAL A 267 -14.29 7.41 -14.98
CA VAL A 267 -13.16 6.61 -14.47
C VAL A 267 -12.12 6.36 -15.56
N ASN A 268 -12.53 6.08 -16.80
CA ASN A 268 -11.60 5.92 -17.92
C ASN A 268 -10.88 7.23 -18.24
N ASN A 269 -11.62 8.33 -18.35
CA ASN A 269 -11.04 9.65 -18.63
C ASN A 269 -10.04 10.08 -17.55
N LEU A 270 -10.32 9.78 -16.29
CA LEU A 270 -9.41 10.05 -15.17
C LEU A 270 -8.15 9.19 -15.26
N LEU A 271 -8.27 7.89 -15.56
CA LEU A 271 -7.11 7.01 -15.76
C LEU A 271 -6.20 7.53 -16.88
N ASP A 272 -6.78 7.91 -18.02
CA ASP A 272 -6.03 8.46 -19.16
C ASP A 272 -5.34 9.78 -18.80
N ALA A 273 -6.04 10.68 -18.10
CA ALA A 273 -5.47 11.96 -17.65
C ALA A 273 -4.33 11.77 -16.63
N ILE A 274 -4.49 10.84 -15.69
CA ILE A 274 -3.45 10.51 -14.70
C ILE A 274 -2.21 9.95 -15.41
N GLU A 275 -2.39 9.07 -16.40
CA GLU A 275 -1.29 8.49 -17.18
C GLU A 275 -0.49 9.57 -17.93
N VAL A 276 -1.20 10.51 -18.57
CA VAL A 276 -0.58 11.67 -19.23
C VAL A 276 0.21 12.51 -18.23
N LEU A 277 -0.40 12.87 -17.10
CA LEU A 277 0.24 13.70 -16.08
C LEU A 277 1.42 13.03 -15.38
N ALA A 278 1.39 11.71 -15.21
CA ALA A 278 2.48 10.95 -14.60
C ALA A 278 3.77 10.97 -15.44
N HIS A 279 3.64 11.14 -16.76
CA HIS A 279 4.75 11.18 -17.71
C HIS A 279 5.14 12.59 -18.16
N ASP A 280 4.37 13.61 -17.81
CA ASP A 280 4.69 15.01 -18.15
C ASP A 280 5.76 15.57 -17.21
N LYS A 281 6.96 15.78 -17.75
CA LYS A 281 8.11 16.31 -17.00
C LYS A 281 7.92 17.77 -16.58
N ASN A 282 7.07 18.52 -17.28
CA ASN A 282 6.83 19.95 -17.02
C ASN A 282 5.87 20.16 -15.84
N VAL A 283 5.06 19.15 -15.51
CA VAL A 283 4.17 19.20 -14.35
C VAL A 283 4.99 19.06 -13.07
N ARG A 284 4.81 20.02 -12.17
CA ARG A 284 5.40 20.06 -10.84
C ARG A 284 4.37 19.76 -9.76
N VAL A 285 3.12 20.18 -9.92
CA VAL A 285 2.02 19.93 -8.98
C VAL A 285 0.72 19.70 -9.74
N VAL A 286 -0.11 18.78 -9.27
CA VAL A 286 -1.47 18.55 -9.78
C VAL A 286 -2.49 19.00 -8.74
N ILE A 287 -3.49 19.78 -9.16
CA ILE A 287 -4.64 20.13 -8.32
C ILE A 287 -5.87 19.39 -8.86
N LEU A 288 -6.47 18.52 -8.05
CA LEU A 288 -7.73 17.86 -8.36
C LEU A 288 -8.87 18.67 -7.73
N ARG A 289 -9.79 19.17 -8.55
CA ARG A 289 -10.92 19.99 -8.10
C ARG A 289 -12.22 19.60 -8.80
N SER A 290 -13.31 20.20 -8.32
CA SER A 290 -14.57 20.25 -9.06
C SER A 290 -14.75 21.62 -9.71
N LEU A 291 -15.39 21.61 -10.88
CA LEU A 291 -15.91 22.80 -11.56
C LEU A 291 -17.43 22.99 -11.31
N VAL A 292 -18.02 22.11 -10.50
CA VAL A 292 -19.45 22.13 -10.12
C VAL A 292 -19.58 22.74 -8.72
N PRO A 293 -20.24 23.90 -8.56
CA PRO A 293 -20.41 24.53 -7.26
C PRO A 293 -21.06 23.62 -6.21
N GLY A 294 -20.52 23.62 -5.00
CA GLY A 294 -21.05 22.87 -3.85
C GLY A 294 -20.90 21.35 -3.91
N ILE A 295 -20.30 20.79 -4.97
CA ILE A 295 -20.06 19.36 -5.14
C ILE A 295 -18.60 19.13 -5.49
N PHE A 296 -17.89 18.28 -4.74
CA PHE A 296 -16.61 17.75 -5.17
C PHE A 296 -16.82 16.49 -6.01
N CYS A 297 -17.32 15.42 -5.38
CA CYS A 297 -17.66 14.15 -6.01
C CYS A 297 -18.60 13.35 -5.10
N ALA A 298 -19.73 12.88 -5.64
CA ALA A 298 -20.72 12.10 -4.89
C ALA A 298 -20.40 10.60 -4.75
N GLY A 299 -19.25 10.14 -5.27
CA GLY A 299 -18.86 8.72 -5.25
C GLY A 299 -19.36 7.96 -6.47
N ALA A 300 -19.64 6.66 -6.34
CA ALA A 300 -20.08 5.83 -7.47
C ALA A 300 -21.43 6.28 -8.03
N ASP A 301 -21.61 6.20 -9.36
CA ASP A 301 -22.90 6.48 -9.99
C ASP A 301 -23.91 5.37 -9.68
N LEU A 302 -24.78 5.59 -8.70
CA LEU A 302 -25.78 4.60 -8.26
C LEU A 302 -26.76 4.21 -9.37
N LYS A 303 -27.03 5.09 -10.35
CA LYS A 303 -27.93 4.77 -11.48
C LYS A 303 -27.26 3.76 -12.41
N GLU A 304 -25.98 3.97 -12.71
CA GLU A 304 -25.19 3.03 -13.51
C GLU A 304 -24.98 1.72 -12.75
N ARG A 305 -24.68 1.82 -11.45
CA ARG A 305 -24.46 0.67 -10.55
C ARG A 305 -25.67 -0.24 -10.36
N ALA A 306 -26.88 0.25 -10.59
CA ALA A 306 -28.10 -0.53 -10.50
C ALA A 306 -28.29 -1.50 -11.68
N THR A 307 -27.61 -1.27 -12.81
CA THR A 307 -27.72 -2.11 -14.00
C THR A 307 -26.62 -3.18 -14.10
N PHE A 308 -25.64 -3.15 -13.20
CA PHE A 308 -24.49 -4.06 -13.25
C PHE A 308 -24.82 -5.44 -12.71
N THR A 309 -24.28 -6.45 -13.39
CA THR A 309 -24.13 -7.80 -12.84
C THR A 309 -23.09 -7.82 -11.71
N PRO A 310 -23.10 -8.82 -10.81
CA PRO A 310 -22.11 -8.93 -9.74
C PRO A 310 -20.65 -8.92 -10.24
N GLN A 311 -20.38 -9.54 -11.40
CA GLN A 311 -19.06 -9.56 -12.02
C GLN A 311 -18.65 -8.16 -12.52
N GLU A 312 -19.57 -7.42 -13.12
CA GLU A 312 -19.33 -6.03 -13.54
C GLU A 312 -19.10 -5.10 -12.34
N VAL A 313 -19.84 -5.30 -11.24
CA VAL A 313 -19.59 -4.58 -9.99
C VAL A 313 -18.16 -4.81 -9.51
N SER A 314 -17.71 -6.07 -9.44
CA SER A 314 -16.36 -6.41 -9.00
C SER A 314 -15.28 -5.77 -9.87
N ARG A 315 -15.45 -5.84 -11.20
CA ARG A 315 -14.52 -5.21 -12.16
C ARG A 315 -14.50 -3.69 -12.03
N PHE A 316 -15.68 -3.06 -11.92
CA PHE A 316 -15.79 -1.60 -11.80
C PHE A 316 -15.15 -1.09 -10.51
N VAL A 317 -15.44 -1.72 -9.36
CA VAL A 317 -14.84 -1.32 -8.07
C VAL A 317 -13.33 -1.52 -8.08
N SER A 318 -12.84 -2.62 -8.68
CA SER A 318 -11.39 -2.85 -8.83
C SER A 318 -10.74 -1.78 -9.71
N LYS A 319 -11.37 -1.41 -10.82
CA LYS A 319 -10.89 -0.34 -11.72
C LYS A 319 -10.90 1.02 -11.03
N LEU A 320 -11.95 1.33 -10.27
CA LEU A 320 -12.03 2.56 -9.48
C LEU A 320 -10.91 2.60 -8.42
N ARG A 321 -10.64 1.49 -7.73
CA ARG A 321 -9.53 1.40 -6.78
C ARG A 321 -8.18 1.58 -7.46
N GLN A 322 -7.97 0.99 -8.63
CA GLN A 322 -6.75 1.16 -9.40
C GLN A 322 -6.52 2.63 -9.78
N MET A 323 -7.57 3.35 -10.20
CA MET A 323 -7.50 4.78 -10.45
C MET A 323 -7.04 5.56 -9.21
N MET A 324 -7.57 5.25 -8.02
CA MET A 324 -7.10 5.88 -6.76
C MET A 324 -5.63 5.55 -6.47
N VAL A 325 -5.20 4.31 -6.69
CA VAL A 325 -3.80 3.90 -6.52
C VAL A 325 -2.89 4.66 -7.50
N ASN A 326 -3.35 4.90 -8.74
CA ASN A 326 -2.57 5.67 -9.71
C ASN A 326 -2.41 7.14 -9.29
N ILE A 327 -3.44 7.76 -8.69
CA ILE A 327 -3.34 9.12 -8.11
C ILE A 327 -2.27 9.14 -7.00
N GLU A 328 -2.36 8.19 -6.07
CA GLU A 328 -1.42 8.05 -4.95
C GLU A 328 0.03 7.87 -5.45
N GLN A 329 0.22 7.07 -6.50
CA GLN A 329 1.53 6.76 -7.07
C GLN A 329 2.06 7.79 -8.08
N MET A 330 1.35 8.91 -8.33
CA MET A 330 1.85 9.96 -9.22
C MET A 330 3.20 10.49 -8.73
N PRO A 331 4.21 10.68 -9.62
CA PRO A 331 5.50 11.22 -9.20
C PRO A 331 5.38 12.63 -8.61
N THR A 332 4.46 13.44 -9.15
CA THR A 332 4.22 14.81 -8.71
C THR A 332 3.27 14.87 -7.51
N PRO A 333 3.42 15.88 -6.63
CA PRO A 333 2.44 16.15 -5.59
C PRO A 333 1.04 16.42 -6.14
N VAL A 334 0.03 15.88 -5.47
CA VAL A 334 -1.38 16.03 -5.80
C VAL A 334 -2.13 16.67 -4.64
N VAL A 335 -2.84 17.77 -4.91
CA VAL A 335 -3.65 18.50 -3.93
C VAL A 335 -5.13 18.35 -4.29
N ALA A 336 -5.95 17.82 -3.38
CA ALA A 336 -7.40 17.83 -3.52
C ALA A 336 -7.98 19.16 -3.00
N ALA A 337 -8.69 19.89 -3.85
CA ALA A 337 -9.44 21.10 -3.51
C ALA A 337 -10.95 20.79 -3.38
N ILE A 338 -11.43 20.74 -2.14
CA ILE A 338 -12.76 20.24 -1.78
C ILE A 338 -13.68 21.41 -1.37
N ASP A 339 -14.23 22.09 -2.37
CA ASP A 339 -15.19 23.20 -2.19
C ASP A 339 -16.64 22.74 -1.96
N GLY A 340 -16.88 21.42 -1.89
CA GLY A 340 -18.22 20.87 -1.88
C GLY A 340 -18.29 19.44 -1.40
N ALA A 341 -19.46 18.81 -1.55
CA ALA A 341 -19.70 17.47 -1.03
C ALA A 341 -18.73 16.42 -1.63
N ALA A 342 -18.03 15.69 -0.77
CA ALA A 342 -17.10 14.60 -1.11
C ALA A 342 -17.55 13.32 -0.38
N LEU A 343 -18.30 12.45 -1.06
CA LEU A 343 -18.93 11.28 -0.44
C LEU A 343 -18.46 9.98 -1.07
N GLY A 344 -18.31 8.95 -0.24
CA GLY A 344 -17.84 7.62 -0.64
C GLY A 344 -16.58 7.70 -1.48
N GLY A 345 -16.64 7.17 -2.71
CA GLY A 345 -15.54 7.28 -3.68
C GLY A 345 -14.96 8.69 -3.86
N GLY A 346 -15.77 9.75 -3.73
CA GLY A 346 -15.28 11.13 -3.83
C GLY A 346 -14.34 11.51 -2.69
N LEU A 347 -14.64 11.06 -1.46
CA LEU A 347 -13.71 11.16 -0.35
C LEU A 347 -12.52 10.20 -0.52
N GLU A 348 -12.73 8.97 -1.01
CA GLU A 348 -11.64 8.03 -1.27
C GLU A 348 -10.61 8.57 -2.28
N MET A 349 -11.06 9.36 -3.27
CA MET A 349 -10.21 10.07 -4.22
C MET A 349 -9.42 11.20 -3.56
N ALA A 350 -10.06 12.00 -2.70
CA ALA A 350 -9.36 13.03 -1.94
C ALA A 350 -8.32 12.42 -0.97
N LEU A 351 -8.62 11.27 -0.36
CA LEU A 351 -7.70 10.53 0.50
C LEU A 351 -6.52 9.92 -0.26
N ALA A 352 -6.66 9.70 -1.58
CA ALA A 352 -5.56 9.24 -2.43
C ALA A 352 -4.61 10.37 -2.88
N CYS A 353 -5.02 11.64 -2.73
CA CYS A 353 -4.14 12.79 -2.95
C CYS A 353 -3.20 12.97 -1.76
N ASP A 354 -2.05 13.61 -1.97
CA ASP A 354 -1.05 13.84 -0.91
C ASP A 354 -1.57 14.83 0.13
N MET A 355 -2.23 15.89 -0.36
CA MET A 355 -2.73 16.99 0.46
C MET A 355 -4.21 17.25 0.16
N ARG A 356 -4.93 17.74 1.17
CA ARG A 356 -6.36 18.09 1.08
C ARG A 356 -6.60 19.47 1.67
N VAL A 357 -7.26 20.31 0.89
CA VAL A 357 -7.82 21.60 1.32
C VAL A 357 -9.32 21.53 1.19
N VAL A 358 -10.07 21.98 2.20
CA VAL A 358 -11.53 21.86 2.23
C VAL A 358 -12.20 23.16 2.63
N ALA A 359 -13.37 23.46 2.07
CA ALA A 359 -14.22 24.52 2.57
C ALA A 359 -14.85 24.10 3.91
N THR A 360 -14.90 24.98 4.92
CA THR A 360 -15.41 24.63 6.27
C THR A 360 -16.81 24.03 6.26
N ASN A 361 -17.66 24.45 5.31
CA ASN A 361 -19.04 24.00 5.13
C ASN A 361 -19.20 22.78 4.21
N ALA A 362 -18.12 22.26 3.61
CA ALA A 362 -18.19 21.08 2.75
C ALA A 362 -18.63 19.85 3.56
N LYS A 363 -19.33 18.93 2.91
CA LYS A 363 -19.81 17.68 3.54
C LYS A 363 -18.98 16.50 3.07
N LEU A 364 -18.36 15.79 4.01
CA LEU A 364 -17.49 14.67 3.74
C LEU A 364 -18.03 13.42 4.42
N GLY A 365 -17.77 12.24 3.85
CA GLY A 365 -18.08 10.99 4.55
C GLY A 365 -17.99 9.74 3.68
N LEU A 366 -17.66 8.62 4.33
CA LEU A 366 -17.76 7.27 3.77
C LEU A 366 -19.09 6.67 4.25
N VAL A 367 -20.12 6.74 3.40
CA VAL A 367 -21.52 6.46 3.75
C VAL A 367 -22.01 5.09 3.29
N GLU A 368 -21.10 4.25 2.78
CA GLU A 368 -21.38 2.98 2.10
C GLU A 368 -22.15 1.97 2.95
N THR A 369 -21.95 1.95 4.27
CA THR A 369 -22.61 0.99 5.17
C THR A 369 -24.13 1.20 5.25
N LYS A 370 -24.62 2.43 5.00
CA LYS A 370 -26.07 2.71 4.81
C LYS A 370 -26.66 2.08 3.55
N LEU A 371 -25.80 1.72 2.59
CA LEU A 371 -26.18 1.05 1.35
C LEU A 371 -25.90 -0.46 1.40
N GLY A 372 -25.57 -1.01 2.58
CA GLY A 372 -25.25 -2.43 2.75
C GLY A 372 -23.92 -2.86 2.10
N ILE A 373 -23.02 -1.90 1.86
CA ILE A 373 -21.70 -2.14 1.26
C ILE A 373 -20.60 -1.46 2.09
N ILE A 374 -19.33 -1.59 1.67
CA ILE A 374 -18.18 -0.95 2.32
C ILE A 374 -17.50 0.03 1.37
N PRO A 375 -16.69 0.99 1.88
CA PRO A 375 -15.81 1.80 1.04
C PRO A 375 -14.85 0.92 0.25
N GLY A 376 -14.98 0.93 -1.06
CA GLY A 376 -14.42 -0.09 -1.96
C GLY A 376 -13.19 0.35 -2.74
N ALA A 377 -12.90 1.66 -2.82
CA ALA A 377 -11.81 2.24 -3.59
C ALA A 377 -10.58 2.64 -2.73
N GLY A 378 -10.51 2.12 -1.50
CA GLY A 378 -9.36 2.24 -0.60
C GLY A 378 -9.63 3.02 0.69
N GLY A 379 -10.84 3.50 0.92
CA GLY A 379 -11.24 4.25 2.11
C GLY A 379 -11.05 3.46 3.40
N THR A 380 -11.31 2.15 3.39
CA THR A 380 -11.04 1.25 4.52
C THR A 380 -9.55 1.08 4.84
N GLN A 381 -8.66 1.54 3.96
CA GLN A 381 -7.21 1.47 4.13
C GLN A 381 -6.59 2.84 4.42
N ARG A 382 -6.95 3.86 3.63
CA ARG A 382 -6.38 5.22 3.74
C ARG A 382 -6.89 5.97 4.97
N LEU A 383 -8.21 5.91 5.25
CA LEU A 383 -8.76 6.65 6.39
C LEU A 383 -8.18 6.19 7.74
N PRO A 384 -8.04 4.87 8.04
CA PRO A 384 -7.39 4.41 9.27
C PRO A 384 -5.87 4.60 9.32
N ARG A 385 -5.21 4.94 8.21
CA ARG A 385 -3.78 5.29 8.20
C ARG A 385 -3.56 6.78 8.48
N ILE A 386 -4.53 7.61 8.12
CA ILE A 386 -4.54 9.06 8.43
C ILE A 386 -5.03 9.31 9.86
N LEU A 387 -6.00 8.54 10.33
CA LEU A 387 -6.63 8.70 11.64
C LEU A 387 -6.30 7.55 12.59
N ASN A 388 -6.69 7.72 13.85
CA ASN A 388 -6.86 6.58 14.75
C ASN A 388 -7.87 5.57 14.14
N PRO A 389 -7.55 4.27 14.06
CA PRO A 389 -8.46 3.25 13.54
C PRO A 389 -9.84 3.20 14.20
N ALA A 390 -9.97 3.55 15.49
CA ALA A 390 -11.24 3.61 16.19
C ALA A 390 -12.16 4.71 15.65
N ILE A 391 -11.61 5.90 15.41
CA ILE A 391 -12.36 7.03 14.82
C ILE A 391 -12.75 6.70 13.37
N ALA A 392 -11.83 6.12 12.59
CA ALA A 392 -12.14 5.70 11.23
C ALA A 392 -13.28 4.66 11.20
N LYS A 393 -13.27 3.69 12.14
CA LYS A 393 -14.37 2.73 12.33
C LYS A 393 -15.67 3.43 12.71
N GLU A 394 -15.66 4.38 13.64
CA GLU A 394 -16.88 5.14 14.00
C GLU A 394 -17.49 5.81 12.76
N LEU A 395 -16.68 6.54 11.99
CA LEU A 395 -17.14 7.23 10.78
C LEU A 395 -17.73 6.26 9.75
N ILE A 396 -17.07 5.12 9.51
CA ILE A 396 -17.51 4.11 8.53
C ILE A 396 -18.74 3.33 9.05
N PHE A 397 -18.76 2.92 10.31
CA PHE A 397 -19.85 2.13 10.89
C PHE A 397 -21.14 2.93 11.00
N THR A 398 -21.04 4.21 11.38
CA THR A 398 -22.20 5.09 11.46
C THR A 398 -22.61 5.65 10.10
N ALA A 399 -21.72 5.58 9.10
CA ALA A 399 -21.89 6.24 7.80
C ALA A 399 -22.33 7.70 7.96
N ARG A 400 -21.76 8.38 8.96
CA ARG A 400 -22.07 9.78 9.25
C ARG A 400 -21.30 10.70 8.31
N GLN A 401 -21.94 11.80 7.93
CA GLN A 401 -21.27 12.89 7.24
C GLN A 401 -20.76 13.88 8.28
N PHE A 402 -19.65 14.54 7.98
CA PHE A 402 -19.02 15.55 8.81
C PHE A 402 -18.65 16.78 7.98
N SER A 403 -18.42 17.90 8.64
CA SER A 403 -18.06 19.17 7.97
C SER A 403 -16.57 19.23 7.62
N GLY A 404 -16.19 20.18 6.77
CA GLY A 404 -14.78 20.48 6.51
C GLY A 404 -14.04 20.94 7.77
N GLU A 405 -14.71 21.68 8.65
CA GLU A 405 -14.17 22.09 9.95
C GLU A 405 -13.87 20.88 10.84
N GLU A 406 -14.82 19.95 10.97
CA GLU A 406 -14.62 18.71 11.74
C GLU A 406 -13.51 17.85 11.10
N ALA A 407 -13.47 17.77 9.76
CA ALA A 407 -12.42 17.06 9.04
C ALA A 407 -11.03 17.59 9.38
N LYS A 408 -10.88 18.91 9.55
CA LYS A 408 -9.63 19.55 9.97
C LYS A 408 -9.31 19.26 11.43
N GLY A 409 -10.30 19.32 12.33
CA GLY A 409 -10.14 18.97 13.73
C GLY A 409 -9.69 17.51 13.95
N LEU A 410 -10.15 16.59 13.08
CA LEU A 410 -9.74 15.18 13.10
C LEU A 410 -8.38 14.91 12.44
N GLY A 411 -7.85 15.85 11.65
CA GLY A 411 -6.61 15.66 10.89
C GLY A 411 -6.80 14.94 9.54
N ILE A 412 -8.03 14.81 9.04
CA ILE A 412 -8.32 14.23 7.71
C ILE A 412 -7.79 15.14 6.60
N VAL A 413 -7.76 16.45 6.82
CA VAL A 413 -7.37 17.47 5.83
C VAL A 413 -6.27 18.39 6.36
N ASN A 414 -5.45 18.91 5.46
CA ASN A 414 -4.34 19.81 5.79
C ASN A 414 -4.83 21.21 6.12
N HIS A 415 -5.84 21.72 5.40
CA HIS A 415 -6.40 23.06 5.62
C HIS A 415 -7.92 23.06 5.49
N ALA A 416 -8.59 23.79 6.38
CA ALA A 416 -9.97 24.19 6.22
C ALA A 416 -10.03 25.70 6.00
N VAL A 417 -10.81 26.14 5.01
CA VAL A 417 -10.91 27.55 4.62
C VAL A 417 -12.37 27.99 4.59
N GLN A 418 -12.64 29.24 4.98
CA GLN A 418 -13.98 29.78 4.90
C GLN A 418 -14.41 29.90 3.43
N PRO A 419 -15.64 29.50 3.08
CA PRO A 419 -16.18 29.69 1.73
C PRO A 419 -16.13 31.16 1.32
N ASN A 420 -15.81 31.39 0.05
CA ASN A 420 -15.90 32.70 -0.60
C ASN A 420 -17.14 32.76 -1.50
N ASP A 421 -17.46 33.96 -2.00
CA ASP A 421 -18.64 34.19 -2.85
C ASP A 421 -18.59 33.41 -4.17
N THR A 422 -17.38 33.11 -4.66
CA THR A 422 -17.12 32.33 -5.88
C THR A 422 -17.25 30.81 -5.67
N GLY A 423 -17.32 30.34 -4.43
CA GLY A 423 -17.44 28.92 -4.10
C GLY A 423 -16.21 28.08 -4.48
N ASP A 424 -15.02 28.68 -4.47
CA ASP A 424 -13.75 28.06 -4.87
C ASP A 424 -12.59 28.33 -3.87
N ALA A 425 -12.92 28.69 -2.63
CA ALA A 425 -11.93 29.02 -1.60
C ALA A 425 -10.88 27.92 -1.36
N ALA A 426 -11.30 26.65 -1.38
CA ALA A 426 -10.39 25.51 -1.23
C ALA A 426 -9.47 25.38 -2.44
N TYR A 427 -9.97 25.63 -3.65
CA TYR A 427 -9.14 25.72 -4.85
C TYR A 427 -8.12 26.86 -4.75
N GLN A 428 -8.51 28.06 -4.32
CA GLN A 428 -7.60 29.20 -4.17
C GLN A 428 -6.47 28.88 -3.17
N ARG A 429 -6.80 28.22 -2.04
CA ARG A 429 -5.78 27.81 -1.07
C ARG A 429 -4.92 26.64 -1.58
N ALA A 430 -5.49 25.70 -2.34
CA ALA A 430 -4.70 24.66 -3.01
C ALA A 430 -3.73 25.25 -4.05
N LEU A 431 -4.14 26.30 -4.76
CA LEU A 431 -3.30 27.02 -5.71
C LEU A 431 -2.12 27.71 -5.00
N GLN A 432 -2.36 28.35 -3.87
CA GLN A 432 -1.28 28.92 -3.03
C GLN A 432 -0.28 27.85 -2.59
N LEU A 433 -0.74 26.70 -2.10
CA LEU A 433 0.15 25.58 -1.74
C LEU A 433 0.96 25.08 -2.94
N ALA A 434 0.32 24.98 -4.11
CA ALA A 434 1.03 24.57 -5.33
C ALA A 434 2.12 25.59 -5.72
N MET A 435 1.85 26.90 -5.59
CA MET A 435 2.82 27.96 -5.82
C MET A 435 3.97 27.96 -4.80
N GLU A 436 3.74 27.48 -3.58
CA GLU A 436 4.81 27.25 -2.58
C GLU A 436 5.72 26.06 -2.97
N ILE A 437 5.19 25.07 -3.72
CA ILE A 437 5.90 23.85 -4.11
C ILE A 437 6.66 24.00 -5.44
N VAL A 438 6.05 24.65 -6.44
CA VAL A 438 6.62 24.88 -7.79
C VAL A 438 8.08 25.37 -7.79
N PRO A 439 8.52 26.31 -6.94
CA PRO A 439 9.91 26.80 -6.97
C PRO A 439 10.93 25.82 -6.39
N ASN A 440 10.53 24.70 -5.80
CA ASN A 440 11.44 23.69 -5.26
C ASN A 440 11.98 22.76 -6.35
N GLY A 441 13.10 22.07 -6.07
CA GLY A 441 13.75 21.15 -7.00
C GLY A 441 12.83 19.99 -7.39
N PRO A 442 12.39 19.87 -8.67
CA PRO A 442 11.38 18.89 -9.07
C PRO A 442 11.78 17.44 -8.77
N VAL A 443 13.04 17.07 -9.02
CA VAL A 443 13.55 15.73 -8.72
C VAL A 443 13.52 15.46 -7.21
N GLY A 444 13.94 16.43 -6.41
CA GLY A 444 13.93 16.33 -4.94
C GLY A 444 12.52 16.13 -4.38
N VAL A 445 11.53 16.90 -4.87
CA VAL A 445 10.13 16.77 -4.45
C VAL A 445 9.56 15.40 -4.83
N ARG A 446 9.80 14.92 -6.05
CA ARG A 446 9.34 13.59 -6.51
C ARG A 446 9.96 12.46 -5.69
N MET A 447 11.25 12.54 -5.40
CA MET A 447 11.95 11.55 -4.58
C MET A 447 11.52 11.59 -3.11
N ALA A 448 11.28 12.79 -2.56
CA ALA A 448 10.74 12.93 -1.20
C ALA A 448 9.37 12.27 -1.06
N LYS A 449 8.46 12.51 -2.01
CA LYS A 449 7.15 11.83 -2.06
C LYS A 449 7.34 10.31 -2.08
N LYS A 450 8.16 9.79 -3.00
CA LYS A 450 8.42 8.35 -3.13
C LYS A 450 8.98 7.74 -1.83
N ALA A 451 9.93 8.42 -1.19
CA ALA A 451 10.53 7.97 0.06
C ALA A 451 9.50 7.89 1.19
N ILE A 452 8.67 8.92 1.35
CA ILE A 452 7.60 8.96 2.36
C ILE A 452 6.59 7.84 2.11
N ASP A 453 6.04 7.76 0.89
CA ASP A 453 4.94 6.85 0.58
C ASP A 453 5.35 5.38 0.70
N LYS A 454 6.55 5.04 0.21
CA LYS A 454 7.08 3.67 0.28
C LYS A 454 7.61 3.35 1.67
N GLY A 455 8.32 4.27 2.32
CA GLY A 455 8.88 4.10 3.65
C GLY A 455 7.80 3.84 4.71
N LEU A 456 6.64 4.50 4.61
CA LEU A 456 5.51 4.27 5.51
C LEU A 456 4.89 2.87 5.43
N GLN A 457 5.18 2.08 4.39
CA GLN A 457 4.62 0.73 4.21
C GLN A 457 5.58 -0.40 4.62
N VAL A 458 6.75 -0.06 5.19
CA VAL A 458 7.78 -1.02 5.60
C VAL A 458 8.25 -0.75 7.02
N ASP A 459 9.11 -1.60 7.57
CA ASP A 459 9.78 -1.31 8.83
C ASP A 459 10.76 -0.15 8.68
N ILE A 460 11.12 0.49 9.80
CA ILE A 460 11.93 1.70 9.78
C ILE A 460 13.34 1.49 9.18
N GLY A 461 13.93 0.30 9.31
CA GLY A 461 15.24 -0.01 8.74
C GLY A 461 15.17 -0.05 7.22
N THR A 462 14.19 -0.76 6.67
CA THR A 462 13.89 -0.74 5.22
C THR A 462 13.51 0.67 4.75
N GLY A 463 12.79 1.43 5.58
CA GLY A 463 12.45 2.83 5.31
C GLY A 463 13.68 3.72 5.11
N TYR A 464 14.71 3.58 5.95
CA TYR A 464 15.98 4.30 5.77
C TYR A 464 16.71 3.91 4.49
N ALA A 465 16.70 2.62 4.12
CA ALA A 465 17.29 2.19 2.85
C ALA A 465 16.55 2.78 1.62
N ILE A 466 15.22 2.89 1.69
CA ILE A 466 14.42 3.57 0.66
C ILE A 466 14.76 5.06 0.59
N GLU A 467 14.91 5.72 1.74
CA GLU A 467 15.28 7.13 1.82
C GLU A 467 16.66 7.36 1.20
N GLU A 468 17.66 6.56 1.56
CA GLU A 468 19.01 6.62 1.00
C GLU A 468 18.99 6.44 -0.54
N ALA A 469 18.26 5.44 -1.04
CA ALA A 469 18.12 5.20 -2.47
C ALA A 469 17.45 6.38 -3.20
N CYS A 470 16.44 6.99 -2.60
CA CYS A 470 15.78 8.18 -3.15
C CYS A 470 16.70 9.41 -3.13
N TYR A 471 17.47 9.59 -2.04
CA TYR A 471 18.42 10.69 -1.91
C TYR A 471 19.57 10.57 -2.93
N ALA A 472 20.06 9.36 -3.17
CA ALA A 472 21.10 9.08 -4.16
C ALA A 472 20.75 9.59 -5.57
N GLN A 473 19.46 9.58 -5.94
CA GLN A 473 18.98 10.10 -7.22
C GLN A 473 19.08 11.63 -7.33
N VAL A 474 19.09 12.34 -6.21
CA VAL A 474 19.18 13.80 -6.18
C VAL A 474 20.65 14.26 -6.27
N ILE A 475 21.61 13.45 -5.78
CA ILE A 475 23.03 13.78 -5.76
C ILE A 475 23.60 14.20 -7.13
N PRO A 476 23.37 13.47 -8.25
CA PRO A 476 23.95 13.81 -9.54
C PRO A 476 23.19 14.90 -10.31
N THR A 477 22.11 15.45 -9.77
CA THR A 477 21.27 16.44 -10.49
C THR A 477 21.97 17.79 -10.63
N LYS A 478 21.69 18.48 -11.75
CA LYS A 478 22.08 19.88 -11.96
C LYS A 478 21.37 20.78 -10.97
N ASP A 479 20.13 20.45 -10.61
CA ASP A 479 19.36 21.20 -9.62
C ASP A 479 20.06 21.25 -8.26
N ARG A 480 20.68 20.16 -7.80
CA ARG A 480 21.44 20.19 -6.54
C ARG A 480 22.60 21.19 -6.61
N LEU A 481 23.35 21.21 -7.71
CA LEU A 481 24.47 22.14 -7.92
C LEU A 481 23.99 23.59 -8.03
N GLU A 482 22.86 23.81 -8.69
CA GLU A 482 22.21 25.12 -8.79
C GLU A 482 21.73 25.62 -7.42
N GLY A 483 21.17 24.74 -6.59
CA GLY A 483 20.75 25.08 -5.22
C GLY A 483 21.93 25.56 -4.37
N LEU A 484 23.06 24.86 -4.42
CA LEU A 484 24.29 25.26 -3.72
C LEU A 484 24.82 26.61 -4.23
N ARG A 485 24.80 26.82 -5.55
CA ARG A 485 25.25 28.07 -6.17
C ARG A 485 24.36 29.25 -5.82
N ALA A 486 23.05 29.09 -5.94
CA ALA A 486 22.07 30.11 -5.61
C ALA A 486 22.14 30.52 -4.13
N PHE A 487 22.39 29.55 -3.24
CA PHE A 487 22.63 29.81 -1.83
C PHE A 487 23.89 30.65 -1.58
N ALA A 488 25.02 30.28 -2.21
CA ALA A 488 26.27 31.05 -2.11
C ALA A 488 26.12 32.48 -2.67
N GLU A 489 25.36 32.63 -3.75
CA GLU A 489 25.09 33.91 -4.43
C GLU A 489 23.92 34.71 -3.82
N LYS A 490 23.23 34.17 -2.80
CA LYS A 490 22.05 34.76 -2.14
C LYS A 490 20.93 35.16 -3.11
N ARG A 491 20.68 34.33 -4.13
CA ARG A 491 19.59 34.51 -5.10
C ARG A 491 18.61 33.34 -5.03
N LYS A 492 17.44 33.50 -5.65
CA LYS A 492 16.50 32.38 -5.82
C LYS A 492 17.10 31.33 -6.78
N PRO A 493 17.01 30.03 -6.47
CA PRO A 493 17.46 28.98 -7.38
C PRO A 493 16.52 28.87 -8.59
N ASN A 494 17.07 28.52 -9.74
CA ASN A 494 16.30 28.22 -10.95
C ASN A 494 16.40 26.73 -11.30
N PHE A 495 15.52 25.92 -10.70
CA PHE A 495 15.52 24.48 -10.91
C PHE A 495 14.79 24.09 -12.20
N ILE A 496 15.35 23.14 -12.96
CA ILE A 496 14.85 22.66 -14.24
C ILE A 496 14.40 21.20 -14.23
N GLY A 497 14.67 20.46 -13.14
CA GLY A 497 14.28 19.06 -13.00
C GLY A 497 15.24 18.07 -13.65
N GLU A 498 16.53 18.40 -13.72
CA GLU A 498 17.62 17.60 -14.31
C GLU A 498 18.80 17.42 -13.37
#